data_AF-A0A1I8J360-F1
#
_entry.id   AF-A0A1I8J360-F1
#
_cell.length_a   1.000
_cell.length_b   1.000
_cell.length_c   1.000
_cell.angle_alpha   90.00
_cell.angle_beta   90.00
_cell.angle_gamma   90.00
#
_symmetry.space_group_name_H-M   'P 1'
#
loop_
_entity.id
_entity.type
_entity.pdbx_description
1 polymer ?
#
loop_
_entity_poly.entity_id
_entity_poly.type
_entity_poly.pdbx_seq_one_letter_code
_entity_poly.pdbx_strand_id
1 'polypeptide(L)'
;AGIKVIIDEAWYAFARFHPAFRPTALEAGADYVTQSSHKTLTAFSQASMVHVNDPAFDEHLFRENFNMYASTSPQYGLIASLDVGRKQAVMEGYRLLDRTVKLSGELRQKINSTGVFRVLELEDLLPEELQQDGIRLDPTKLTVDISKSGYSAQELQQILFERFNIQGEKRTFNTITLLLSMGTTGS
;
A
#
# COMPACT_ATOMS: atom_id res chain seq x y z
N ALA A 1 -4.86 17.50 28.04
CA ALA A 1 -4.12 16.83 26.96
C ALA A 1 -5.03 16.73 25.73
N GLY A 2 -4.47 16.70 24.52
CA GLY A 2 -5.25 16.41 23.30
C GLY A 2 -5.62 14.93 23.19
N ILE A 3 -6.49 14.59 22.25
CA ILE A 3 -6.78 13.20 21.86
C ILE A 3 -5.57 12.65 21.12
N LYS A 4 -5.18 11.40 21.43
CA LYS A 4 -4.10 10.70 20.72
C LYS A 4 -4.59 10.12 19.39
N VAL A 5 -3.83 10.34 18.33
CA VAL A 5 -4.16 9.89 16.97
C VAL A 5 -3.24 8.74 16.57
N ILE A 6 -3.86 7.58 16.35
CA ILE A 6 -3.20 6.36 15.85
C ILE A 6 -3.72 6.09 14.43
N ILE A 7 -2.83 5.97 13.44
CA ILE A 7 -3.20 5.70 12.05
C ILE A 7 -2.63 4.35 11.60
N ASP A 8 -3.47 3.52 10.95
CA ASP A 8 -3.01 2.29 10.32
C ASP A 8 -2.55 2.53 8.87
N GLU A 9 -1.23 2.60 8.68
CA GLU A 9 -0.56 2.66 7.38
C GLU A 9 -0.16 1.24 6.89
N ALA A 10 -0.95 0.19 7.20
CA ALA A 10 -0.70 -1.18 6.76
C ALA A 10 -0.33 -1.33 5.27
N TRP A 11 -0.90 -0.49 4.39
CA TRP A 11 -0.69 -0.47 2.96
C TRP A 11 0.07 0.78 2.44
N TYR A 12 0.80 1.48 3.31
CA TYR A 12 1.42 2.78 2.99
C TYR A 12 2.86 2.96 3.50
N ALA A 13 3.52 1.90 3.96
CA ALA A 13 4.87 1.96 4.55
C ALA A 13 5.97 2.52 3.62
N PHE A 14 5.73 2.53 2.31
CA PHE A 14 6.65 3.09 1.31
C PHE A 14 6.53 4.61 1.12
N ALA A 15 5.45 5.24 1.61
CA ALA A 15 5.06 6.59 1.20
C ALA A 15 6.10 7.68 1.49
N ARG A 16 6.83 7.56 2.60
CA ARG A 16 7.90 8.50 2.97
C ARG A 16 9.00 8.61 1.92
N PHE A 17 9.22 7.56 1.13
CA PHE A 17 10.38 7.45 0.22
C PHE A 17 10.15 8.05 -1.17
N HIS A 18 8.96 8.58 -1.48
CA HIS A 18 8.71 9.25 -2.77
C HIS A 18 7.67 10.39 -2.67
N PRO A 19 7.92 11.61 -3.21
CA PRO A 19 7.09 12.80 -2.98
C PRO A 19 5.61 12.67 -3.37
N ALA A 20 5.28 11.88 -4.39
CA ALA A 20 3.89 11.72 -4.85
C ALA A 20 2.93 11.15 -3.78
N PHE A 21 3.47 10.50 -2.74
CA PHE A 21 2.70 9.86 -1.67
C PHE A 21 2.67 10.69 -0.37
N ARG A 22 3.17 11.93 -0.38
CA ARG A 22 3.35 12.73 0.83
C ARG A 22 2.28 13.82 0.98
N PRO A 23 1.90 14.19 2.22
CA PRO A 23 2.49 13.79 3.51
C PRO A 23 2.14 12.36 3.94
N THR A 24 2.99 11.75 4.78
CA THR A 24 2.60 10.55 5.56
C THR A 24 1.80 10.94 6.81
N ALA A 25 1.18 9.98 7.50
CA ALA A 25 0.40 10.26 8.71
C ALA A 25 1.23 10.92 9.84
N LEU A 26 2.49 10.51 10.02
CA LEU A 26 3.41 11.17 10.97
C LEU A 26 3.69 12.63 10.59
N GLU A 27 3.79 12.92 9.29
CA GLU A 27 4.04 14.25 8.75
C GLU A 27 2.80 15.15 8.82
N ALA A 28 1.61 14.55 8.87
CA ALA A 28 0.34 15.21 9.19
C ALA A 28 0.08 15.35 10.71
N GLY A 29 0.99 14.86 11.57
CA GLY A 29 0.93 15.04 13.02
C GLY A 29 0.29 13.91 13.82
N ALA A 30 0.15 12.70 13.26
CA ALA A 30 -0.25 11.52 14.04
C ALA A 30 0.78 11.21 15.16
N ASP A 31 0.31 10.80 16.34
CA ASP A 31 1.14 10.39 17.47
C ASP A 31 1.78 9.00 17.23
N TYR A 32 1.03 8.08 16.62
CA TYR A 32 1.44 6.70 16.37
C TYR A 32 1.01 6.23 14.98
N VAL A 33 1.84 5.40 14.34
CA VAL A 33 1.54 4.79 13.04
C VAL A 33 1.93 3.32 13.03
N THR A 34 1.00 2.44 12.61
CA THR A 34 1.29 1.01 12.38
C THR A 34 1.50 0.74 10.90
N GLN A 35 2.51 -0.06 10.56
CA GLN A 35 2.85 -0.41 9.18
C GLN A 35 3.05 -1.92 9.04
N SER A 36 2.35 -2.55 8.10
CA SER A 36 2.57 -3.94 7.70
C SER A 36 3.69 -3.97 6.66
N SER A 37 4.94 -3.87 7.12
CA SER A 37 6.13 -3.82 6.26
C SER A 37 6.13 -4.93 5.22
N HIS A 38 5.71 -6.15 5.57
CA HIS A 38 5.62 -7.29 4.65
C HIS A 38 4.65 -7.15 3.47
N LYS A 39 3.71 -6.19 3.50
CA LYS A 39 2.76 -5.95 2.39
C LYS A 39 3.31 -4.99 1.33
N THR A 40 4.25 -4.13 1.72
CA THR A 40 4.55 -2.90 0.97
C THR A 40 6.03 -2.51 0.95
N LEU A 41 6.86 -3.13 1.79
CA LEU A 41 8.31 -3.11 1.76
C LEU A 41 8.83 -4.55 1.60
N THR A 42 10.12 -4.70 1.35
CA THR A 42 10.77 -6.02 1.22
C THR A 42 11.06 -6.61 2.59
N ALA A 43 10.04 -7.18 3.24
CA ALA A 43 10.13 -7.88 4.52
C ALA A 43 9.29 -9.17 4.50
N PHE A 44 9.64 -10.15 5.34
CA PHE A 44 8.92 -11.44 5.38
C PHE A 44 7.53 -11.30 6.00
N SER A 45 6.58 -12.15 5.59
CA SER A 45 5.23 -12.24 6.19
C SER A 45 5.27 -12.19 7.72
N GLN A 46 4.29 -11.51 8.33
CA GLN A 46 4.23 -11.15 9.77
C GLN A 46 5.16 -9.99 10.19
N ALA A 47 6.12 -9.54 9.38
CA ALA A 47 6.95 -8.39 9.71
C ALA A 47 6.15 -7.07 9.65
N SER A 48 6.20 -6.28 10.72
CA SER A 48 5.55 -4.99 10.87
C SER A 48 6.41 -4.02 11.68
N MET A 49 6.07 -2.73 11.62
CA MET A 49 6.69 -1.67 12.41
C MET A 49 5.62 -0.80 13.09
N VAL A 50 5.92 -0.32 14.28
CA VAL A 50 5.19 0.77 14.94
C VAL A 50 6.13 1.97 14.97
N HIS A 51 5.66 3.10 14.47
CA HIS A 51 6.38 4.37 14.52
C HIS A 51 5.73 5.28 15.55
N VAL A 52 6.56 5.98 16.32
CA VAL A 52 6.13 6.86 17.41
C VAL A 52 6.60 8.28 17.12
N ASN A 53 5.68 9.22 17.26
CA ASN A 53 5.89 10.66 17.15
C ASN A 53 5.21 11.41 18.32
N ASP A 54 4.83 10.68 19.37
CA ASP A 54 4.24 11.20 20.60
C ASP A 54 5.30 11.85 21.52
N PRO A 55 5.23 13.17 21.81
CA PRO A 55 6.16 13.82 22.74
C PRO A 55 6.02 13.37 24.20
N ALA A 56 4.94 12.66 24.54
CA ALA A 56 4.64 12.11 25.86
C ALA A 56 4.79 10.58 25.91
N PHE A 57 5.54 9.99 24.96
CA PHE A 57 5.77 8.55 24.88
C PHE A 57 6.48 8.01 26.14
N ASP A 58 5.89 6.97 26.74
CA ASP A 58 6.48 6.18 27.82
C ASP A 58 6.95 4.82 27.27
N GLU A 59 8.28 4.68 27.14
CA GLU A 59 8.90 3.44 26.64
C GLU A 59 8.63 2.24 27.57
N HIS A 60 8.58 2.46 28.89
CA HIS A 60 8.36 1.38 29.86
C HIS A 60 6.94 0.83 29.74
N LEU A 61 5.94 1.71 29.74
CA LEU A 61 4.54 1.34 29.56
C LEU A 61 4.29 0.72 28.18
N PHE A 62 4.89 1.28 27.12
CA PHE A 62 4.78 0.70 25.78
C PHE A 62 5.37 -0.72 25.72
N ARG A 63 6.56 -0.93 26.31
CA ARG A 63 7.24 -2.22 26.32
C ARG A 63 6.51 -3.27 27.16
N GLU A 64 5.93 -2.88 28.29
CA GLU A 64 5.09 -3.77 29.10
C GLU A 64 3.89 -4.28 28.30
N ASN A 65 3.12 -3.37 27.67
CA ASN A 65 2.00 -3.73 26.81
C ASN A 65 2.44 -4.56 25.59
N PHE A 66 3.56 -4.22 24.94
CA PHE A 66 4.10 -4.98 23.81
C PHE A 66 4.43 -6.44 24.21
N ASN A 67 5.03 -6.65 25.38
CA ASN A 67 5.40 -7.97 25.88
C ASN A 67 4.18 -8.88 26.18
N MET A 68 2.97 -8.33 26.35
CA MET A 68 1.74 -9.14 26.48
C MET A 68 1.34 -9.84 25.17
N TYR A 69 1.74 -9.28 24.02
CA TYR A 69 1.39 -9.79 22.68
C TYR A 69 2.59 -10.41 21.95
N ALA A 70 3.82 -10.05 22.33
CA ALA A 70 5.03 -10.55 21.73
C ALA A 70 5.43 -11.94 22.27
N SER A 71 6.00 -12.79 21.40
CA SER A 71 6.66 -14.02 21.83
C SER A 71 7.96 -13.70 22.59
N THR A 72 8.18 -14.38 23.71
CA THR A 72 9.48 -14.36 24.43
C THR A 72 10.62 -15.00 23.63
N SER A 73 10.28 -15.74 22.56
CA SER A 73 11.19 -16.30 21.56
C SER A 73 10.95 -15.61 20.22
N PRO A 74 11.60 -14.47 19.93
CA PRO A 74 11.41 -13.75 18.67
C PRO A 74 12.05 -14.48 17.49
N GLN A 75 11.35 -14.52 16.35
CA GLN A 75 11.89 -15.02 15.09
C GLN A 75 12.89 -14.00 14.52
N TYR A 76 14.18 -14.16 14.83
CA TYR A 76 15.25 -13.24 14.38
C TYR A 76 15.27 -12.97 12.87
N GLY A 77 14.82 -13.93 12.04
CA GLY A 77 14.66 -13.74 10.60
C GLY A 77 13.65 -12.64 10.21
N LEU A 78 12.57 -12.45 10.98
CA LEU A 78 11.64 -11.33 10.75
C LEU A 78 12.32 -9.99 11.04
N ILE A 79 13.02 -9.89 12.17
CA ILE A 79 13.74 -8.68 12.60
C ILE A 79 14.83 -8.31 11.58
N ALA A 80 15.60 -9.30 11.10
CA ALA A 80 16.58 -9.09 10.04
C ALA A 80 15.92 -8.63 8.73
N SER A 81 14.76 -9.19 8.36
CA SER A 81 14.03 -8.76 7.17
C SER A 81 13.50 -7.32 7.28
N LEU A 82 13.11 -6.88 8.49
CA LEU A 82 12.72 -5.50 8.75
C LEU A 82 13.88 -4.52 8.54
N ASP A 83 15.09 -4.85 9.02
CA ASP A 83 16.25 -3.98 8.83
C ASP A 83 16.72 -3.94 7.36
N VAL A 84 16.71 -5.09 6.67
CA VAL A 84 17.03 -5.15 5.23
C VAL A 84 16.00 -4.38 4.40
N GLY A 85 14.70 -4.55 4.67
CA GLY A 85 13.64 -3.83 3.98
C GLY A 85 13.71 -2.31 4.20
N ARG A 86 13.97 -1.88 5.45
CA ARG A 86 14.24 -0.48 5.81
C ARG A 86 15.45 0.07 5.05
N LYS A 87 16.56 -0.69 5.02
CA LYS A 87 17.78 -0.30 4.31
C LYS A 87 17.54 -0.13 2.81
N GLN A 88 16.82 -1.06 2.17
CA GLN A 88 16.47 -0.94 0.76
C GLN A 88 15.58 0.28 0.51
N ALA A 89 14.56 0.51 1.34
CA ALA A 89 13.66 1.66 1.19
C ALA A 89 14.41 3.00 1.29
N VAL A 90 15.38 3.12 2.21
CA VAL A 90 16.24 4.31 2.33
C VAL A 90 17.18 4.46 1.12
N MET A 91 17.82 3.39 0.67
CA MET A 91 18.86 3.45 -0.37
C MET A 91 18.31 3.51 -1.80
N GLU A 92 17.15 2.90 -2.05
CA GLU A 92 16.61 2.68 -3.39
C GLU A 92 15.12 3.04 -3.53
N GLY A 93 14.40 3.27 -2.43
CA GLY A 93 12.94 3.42 -2.42
C GLY A 93 12.42 4.47 -3.40
N TYR A 94 13.04 5.66 -3.46
CA TYR A 94 12.67 6.69 -4.44
C TYR A 94 12.74 6.17 -5.89
N ARG A 95 13.85 5.53 -6.26
CA ARG A 95 14.10 5.01 -7.62
C ARG A 95 13.13 3.88 -7.97
N LEU A 96 12.84 3.00 -7.02
CA LEU A 96 11.91 1.89 -7.21
C LEU A 96 10.47 2.42 -7.35
N LEU A 97 10.04 3.32 -6.47
CA LEU A 97 8.70 3.91 -6.48
C LEU A 97 8.44 4.79 -7.70
N ASP A 98 9.40 5.64 -8.11
CA ASP A 98 9.31 6.44 -9.34
C ASP A 98 9.11 5.54 -10.57
N ARG A 99 9.84 4.42 -10.65
CA ARG A 99 9.62 3.40 -11.69
C ARG A 99 8.22 2.80 -11.59
N THR A 100 7.77 2.40 -10.40
CA THR A 100 6.44 1.81 -10.18
C THR A 100 5.32 2.77 -10.58
N VAL A 101 5.43 4.06 -10.25
CA VAL A 101 4.48 5.12 -10.66
C VAL A 101 4.45 5.28 -12.17
N LYS A 102 5.61 5.32 -12.84
CA LYS A 102 5.71 5.40 -14.31
C LYS A 102 5.07 4.18 -15.00
N LEU A 103 5.42 2.96 -14.56
CA LEU A 103 4.82 1.72 -15.04
C LEU A 103 3.30 1.70 -14.83
N SER A 104 2.82 2.23 -13.71
CA SER A 104 1.38 2.34 -13.41
C SER A 104 0.67 3.29 -14.40
N GLY A 105 1.30 4.43 -14.72
CA GLY A 105 0.80 5.36 -15.74
C GLY A 105 0.75 4.75 -17.15
N GLU A 106 1.81 4.04 -17.55
CA GLU A 106 1.83 3.30 -18.83
C GLU A 106 0.76 2.20 -18.88
N LEU A 107 0.61 1.43 -17.80
CA LEU A 107 -0.39 0.37 -17.71
C LEU A 107 -1.81 0.94 -17.74
N ARG A 108 -2.07 2.06 -17.06
CA ARG A 108 -3.34 2.80 -17.13
C ARG A 108 -3.68 3.22 -18.56
N GLN A 109 -2.72 3.80 -19.29
CA GLN A 109 -2.91 4.16 -20.70
C GLN A 109 -3.20 2.92 -21.58
N LYS A 110 -2.43 1.84 -21.42
CA LYS A 110 -2.61 0.59 -22.17
C LYS A 110 -3.98 -0.05 -21.90
N ILE A 111 -4.41 -0.15 -20.64
CA ILE A 111 -5.73 -0.67 -20.25
C ILE A 111 -6.84 0.18 -20.87
N ASN A 112 -6.80 1.50 -20.72
CA ASN A 112 -7.82 2.39 -21.27
C ASN A 112 -7.88 2.35 -22.81
N SER A 113 -6.75 2.11 -23.48
CA SER A 113 -6.70 1.95 -24.94
C SER A 113 -7.40 0.71 -25.48
N THR A 114 -7.74 -0.27 -24.62
CA THR A 114 -8.49 -1.47 -25.03
C THR A 114 -9.96 -1.20 -25.37
N GLY A 115 -10.55 -0.11 -24.86
CA GLY A 115 -11.97 0.23 -25.01
C GLY A 115 -12.97 -0.67 -24.24
N VAL A 116 -12.55 -1.85 -23.78
CA VAL A 116 -13.37 -2.81 -23.01
C VAL A 116 -13.09 -2.80 -21.51
N PHE A 117 -11.92 -2.28 -21.11
CA PHE A 117 -11.54 -2.03 -19.72
C PHE A 117 -11.29 -0.54 -19.49
N ARG A 118 -11.64 -0.02 -18.31
CA ARG A 118 -11.33 1.35 -17.88
C ARG A 118 -10.70 1.31 -16.50
N VAL A 119 -9.54 1.92 -16.32
CA VAL A 119 -9.05 2.22 -14.97
C VAL A 119 -9.84 3.41 -14.43
N LEU A 120 -10.34 3.27 -13.20
CA LEU A 120 -11.08 4.30 -12.50
C LEU A 120 -10.14 5.41 -12.01
N GLU A 121 -10.63 6.64 -12.07
CA GLU A 121 -9.97 7.84 -11.55
C GLU A 121 -10.57 8.25 -10.19
N LEU A 122 -10.01 9.29 -9.56
CA LEU A 122 -10.52 9.77 -8.26
C LEU A 122 -12.00 10.20 -8.34
N GLU A 123 -12.40 10.84 -9.43
CA GLU A 123 -13.79 11.24 -9.71
C GLU A 123 -14.78 10.07 -9.84
N ASP A 124 -14.31 8.89 -10.27
CA ASP A 124 -15.14 7.69 -10.37
C ASP A 124 -15.35 7.00 -9.00
N LEU A 125 -14.51 7.34 -8.01
CA LEU A 125 -14.38 6.63 -6.73
C LEU A 125 -14.80 7.48 -5.52
N LEU A 126 -14.87 8.80 -5.68
CA LEU A 126 -15.07 9.75 -4.59
C LEU A 126 -16.47 10.41 -4.68
N PRO A 127 -17.31 10.31 -3.63
CA PRO A 127 -18.56 11.06 -3.54
C PRO A 127 -18.35 12.58 -3.66
N GLU A 128 -19.33 13.30 -4.21
CA GLU A 128 -19.25 14.75 -4.40
C GLU A 128 -19.01 15.50 -3.08
N GLU A 129 -19.57 15.00 -1.98
CA GLU A 129 -19.47 15.56 -0.63
C GLU A 129 -18.04 15.55 -0.08
N LEU A 130 -17.15 14.69 -0.60
CA LEU A 130 -15.78 14.51 -0.12
C LEU A 130 -14.71 15.14 -1.03
N GLN A 131 -15.11 15.81 -2.12
CA GLN A 131 -14.17 16.39 -3.10
C GLN A 131 -13.22 17.44 -2.50
N GLN A 132 -13.61 18.07 -1.39
CA GLN A 132 -12.82 19.13 -0.74
C GLN A 132 -11.93 18.62 0.41
N ASP A 133 -12.02 17.34 0.78
CA ASP A 133 -11.35 16.75 1.95
C ASP A 133 -9.86 16.45 1.71
N GLY A 134 -9.29 16.86 0.57
CA GLY A 134 -7.88 16.67 0.23
C GLY A 134 -7.51 15.21 -0.07
N ILE A 135 -8.49 14.33 -0.28
CA ILE A 135 -8.31 12.92 -0.61
C ILE A 135 -7.59 12.78 -1.96
N ARG A 136 -6.68 11.80 -2.04
CA ARG A 136 -5.89 11.49 -3.25
C ARG A 136 -5.94 10.01 -3.55
N LEU A 137 -5.93 9.67 -4.84
CA LEU A 137 -5.80 8.28 -5.28
C LEU A 137 -4.33 7.86 -5.24
N ASP A 138 -4.05 6.67 -4.68
CA ASP A 138 -2.73 6.05 -4.72
C ASP A 138 -2.41 5.62 -6.18
N PRO A 139 -1.41 6.23 -6.85
CA PRO A 139 -1.14 5.94 -8.25
C PRO A 139 -0.67 4.51 -8.53
N THR A 140 -0.27 3.70 -7.53
CA THR A 140 0.13 2.30 -7.76
C THR A 140 -1.00 1.29 -7.55
N LYS A 141 -2.20 1.76 -7.19
CA LYS A 141 -3.43 0.94 -7.05
C LYS A 141 -4.37 1.22 -8.21
N LEU A 142 -4.36 0.35 -9.22
CA LEU A 142 -5.20 0.47 -10.42
C LEU A 142 -6.48 -0.34 -10.23
N THR A 143 -7.57 0.32 -9.84
CA THR A 143 -8.91 -0.28 -9.86
C THR A 143 -9.47 -0.19 -11.28
N VAL A 144 -9.73 -1.34 -11.89
CA VAL A 144 -10.18 -1.48 -13.27
C VAL A 144 -11.66 -1.87 -13.28
N ASP A 145 -12.50 -1.06 -13.90
CA ASP A 145 -13.86 -1.42 -14.31
C ASP A 145 -13.81 -2.37 -15.51
N ILE A 146 -14.55 -3.46 -15.38
CA ILE A 146 -14.62 -4.56 -16.33
C ILE A 146 -16.03 -4.76 -16.90
N SER A 147 -16.97 -3.84 -16.60
CA SER A 147 -18.39 -3.94 -16.96
C SER A 147 -18.66 -4.13 -18.46
N LYS A 148 -17.75 -3.66 -19.32
CA LYS A 148 -17.83 -3.78 -20.80
C LYS A 148 -17.11 -5.00 -21.37
N SER A 149 -16.43 -5.80 -20.53
CA SER A 149 -15.62 -6.94 -20.98
C SER A 149 -16.43 -8.20 -21.30
N GLY A 150 -17.69 -8.28 -20.81
CA GLY A 150 -18.52 -9.48 -20.89
C GLY A 150 -18.18 -10.57 -19.87
N TYR A 151 -17.13 -10.39 -19.07
CA TYR A 151 -16.75 -11.31 -17.98
C TYR A 151 -17.25 -10.82 -16.62
N SER A 152 -17.59 -11.76 -15.73
CA SER A 152 -17.66 -11.48 -14.30
C SER A 152 -16.25 -11.26 -13.71
N ALA A 153 -16.18 -10.57 -12.57
CA ALA A 153 -14.91 -10.36 -11.88
C ALA A 153 -14.24 -11.66 -11.40
N GLN A 154 -15.01 -12.75 -11.24
CA GLN A 154 -14.48 -14.07 -10.92
C GLN A 154 -13.84 -14.74 -12.15
N GLU A 155 -14.53 -14.76 -13.29
CA GLU A 155 -14.01 -15.37 -14.52
C GLU A 155 -12.75 -14.65 -15.00
N LEU A 156 -12.76 -13.32 -14.99
CA LEU A 156 -11.59 -12.54 -15.42
C LEU A 156 -10.41 -12.74 -14.46
N GLN A 157 -10.62 -12.81 -13.15
CA GLN A 157 -9.53 -13.13 -12.21
C GLN A 157 -8.98 -14.54 -12.45
N GLN A 158 -9.83 -15.52 -12.76
CA GLN A 158 -9.39 -16.88 -13.09
C GLN A 158 -8.57 -16.90 -14.38
N ILE A 159 -9.01 -16.20 -15.43
CA ILE A 159 -8.30 -16.05 -16.70
C ILE A 159 -6.94 -15.38 -16.50
N LEU A 160 -6.89 -14.27 -15.75
CA LEU A 160 -5.66 -13.56 -15.41
C LEU A 160 -4.67 -14.47 -14.68
N PHE A 161 -5.14 -15.25 -13.71
CA PHE A 161 -4.30 -16.17 -12.94
C PHE A 161 -3.83 -17.37 -13.78
N GLU A 162 -4.75 -18.16 -14.35
CA GLU A 162 -4.42 -19.42 -15.02
C GLU A 162 -3.67 -19.24 -16.35
N ARG A 163 -4.00 -18.20 -17.13
CA ARG A 163 -3.44 -18.01 -18.48
C ARG A 163 -2.28 -17.03 -18.55
N PHE A 164 -2.25 -16.06 -17.64
CA PHE A 164 -1.29 -14.96 -17.66
C PHE A 164 -0.44 -14.86 -16.38
N ASN A 165 -0.71 -15.68 -15.36
CA ASN A 165 -0.06 -15.64 -14.04
C ASN A 165 -0.15 -14.24 -13.36
N ILE A 166 -1.24 -13.52 -13.61
CA ILE A 166 -1.54 -12.20 -13.05
C ILE A 166 -2.54 -12.37 -11.91
N GLN A 167 -2.16 -11.96 -10.70
CA GLN A 167 -3.03 -11.97 -9.53
C GLN A 167 -3.62 -10.58 -9.27
N GLY A 168 -4.95 -10.47 -9.29
CA GLY A 168 -5.67 -9.30 -8.79
C GLY A 168 -5.77 -9.32 -7.26
N GLU A 169 -5.54 -8.18 -6.61
CA GLU A 169 -5.50 -8.00 -5.16
C GLU A 169 -6.91 -8.07 -4.55
N LYS A 170 -7.85 -7.32 -5.13
CA LYS A 170 -9.24 -7.24 -4.68
C LYS A 170 -10.18 -7.24 -5.88
N ARG A 171 -11.37 -7.82 -5.71
CA ARG A 171 -12.48 -7.73 -6.66
C ARG A 171 -13.76 -7.22 -6.00
N THR A 172 -14.60 -6.55 -6.77
CA THR A 172 -16.00 -6.28 -6.43
C THR A 172 -16.90 -7.08 -7.39
N PHE A 173 -18.13 -6.62 -7.65
CA PHE A 173 -18.99 -7.20 -8.67
C PHE A 173 -18.45 -6.94 -10.09
N ASN A 174 -18.00 -5.72 -10.36
CA ASN A 174 -17.60 -5.23 -11.69
C ASN A 174 -16.22 -4.57 -11.74
N THR A 175 -15.42 -4.66 -10.67
CA THR A 175 -14.04 -4.16 -10.66
C THR A 175 -13.02 -5.20 -10.19
N ILE A 176 -11.79 -5.08 -10.69
CA ILE A 176 -10.60 -5.77 -10.19
C ILE A 176 -9.53 -4.72 -9.91
N THR A 177 -8.89 -4.79 -8.75
CA THR A 177 -7.76 -3.92 -8.38
C THR A 177 -6.44 -4.65 -8.60
N LEU A 178 -5.56 -4.03 -9.39
CA LEU A 178 -4.17 -4.42 -9.56
C LEU A 178 -3.29 -3.55 -8.64
N LEU A 179 -2.45 -4.19 -7.83
CA LEU A 179 -1.48 -3.50 -6.99
C LEU A 179 -0.08 -3.61 -7.60
N LEU A 180 0.54 -2.46 -7.87
CA LEU A 180 1.94 -2.38 -8.27
C LEU A 180 2.79 -2.00 -7.04
N SER A 181 3.92 -2.67 -6.87
CA SER A 181 4.84 -2.50 -5.74
C SER A 181 6.24 -2.14 -6.22
N MET A 182 7.17 -1.92 -5.28
CA MET A 182 8.60 -1.74 -5.58
C MET A 182 9.23 -2.99 -6.24
N GLY A 183 8.60 -4.16 -6.11
CA GLY A 183 9.02 -5.40 -6.76
C GLY A 183 8.49 -5.57 -8.19
N THR A 184 7.55 -4.72 -8.64
CA THR A 184 6.96 -4.83 -9.99
C THR A 184 7.97 -4.42 -11.06
N THR A 185 8.24 -5.33 -11.99
CA THR A 185 9.10 -5.08 -13.16
C THR A 185 8.27 -4.94 -14.43
N GLY A 186 8.62 -3.97 -15.28
CA GLY A 186 8.20 -3.98 -16.68
C GLY A 186 9.04 -4.99 -17.47
N SER A 187 8.37 -6.02 -17.99
CA SER A 187 8.89 -7.08 -18.87
C SER A 187 7.90 -7.29 -20.00
#